data_AF-A0A482ZLS8-F1
#
_entry.id   AF-A0A482ZLS8-F1
#
_cell.length_a   1.000
_cell.length_b   1.000
_cell.length_c   1.000
_cell.angle_alpha   90.00
_cell.angle_beta   90.00
_cell.angle_gamma   90.00
#
_symmetry.space_group_name_H-M   'P 1'
#
loop_
_entity.id
_entity.type
_entity.pdbx_description
1 polymer ?
#
loop_
_entity_poly.entity_id
_entity_poly.type
_entity_poly.pdbx_seq_one_letter_code
_entity_poly.pdbx_strand_id
1 'polypeptide(L)'
;MSVGPREINTPFRPIPLEVPEGMKPNEFFNSPENLADLMQNNGLLINDEDLLLYRKALGHSNEFDCSIIYNTSESILNPLGRPVRRTQLPDKVKHVWNRMNQIAIRFMLEQYPDPDKHLVLAGEASLDSTWPITSPGVPSIRMLHNHFIVFDKQQLKKSPLSDSKNPNLTDGGQHSLFAAYMRDVYTEFLSALDLKILKPIEGKAASIALTGYPQGLPSWEVLGGIDSLKDIEFWNEYDQILKGFLDFYRTFFTQVSSRNSGVPKNAYFSKEIEKSLLFNDNFLSAAKKVRDKCIEDAKYSSKIRWQPAFKQLIYRNDEGKLIVTISQNSIGNAITELLGVVVNRTPDAQAYEKSEPALIEKLLKLRTRLIDADLGHGIQTKYWGK
;
A
#
# COMPACT_ATOMS: atom_id res chain seq x y z
N MET A 1 -11.81 9.85 -25.32
CA MET A 1 -11.98 9.93 -23.86
C MET A 1 -10.75 10.62 -23.28
N SER A 2 -10.91 11.58 -22.37
CA SER A 2 -9.76 12.28 -21.77
C SER A 2 -9.03 11.35 -20.79
N VAL A 3 -7.72 11.20 -20.93
CA VAL A 3 -6.87 10.45 -20.00
C VAL A 3 -6.62 11.31 -18.76
N GLY A 4 -6.74 10.73 -17.56
CA GLY A 4 -6.42 11.42 -16.31
C GLY A 4 -7.01 10.75 -15.08
N PRO A 5 -6.52 11.13 -13.88
CA PRO A 5 -6.94 10.52 -12.62
C PRO A 5 -8.44 10.70 -12.39
N ARG A 6 -9.08 9.73 -11.75
CA ARG A 6 -10.53 9.70 -11.52
C ARG A 6 -10.84 9.95 -10.06
N GLU A 7 -11.91 10.70 -9.84
CA GLU A 7 -12.46 10.91 -8.51
C GLU A 7 -13.80 10.18 -8.39
N ILE A 8 -13.87 9.26 -7.42
CA ILE A 8 -15.08 8.48 -7.17
C ILE A 8 -15.64 8.78 -5.78
N ASN A 9 -16.95 8.66 -5.66
CA ASN A 9 -17.63 8.66 -4.38
C ASN A 9 -18.04 7.21 -4.05
N THR A 10 -17.52 6.68 -2.95
CA THR A 10 -17.82 5.34 -2.46
C THR A 10 -18.68 5.47 -1.19
N PRO A 11 -19.96 5.09 -1.24
CA PRO A 11 -20.82 5.12 -0.06
C PRO A 11 -20.42 4.02 0.92
N PHE A 12 -20.46 4.32 2.22
CA PHE A 12 -20.17 3.36 3.28
C PHE A 12 -21.22 3.38 4.39
N ARG A 13 -21.33 2.26 5.12
CA ARG A 13 -22.10 2.21 6.37
C ARG A 13 -21.26 2.77 7.53
N PRO A 14 -21.73 3.79 8.27
CA PRO A 14 -21.02 4.31 9.43
C PRO A 14 -20.64 3.22 10.43
N ILE A 15 -19.43 3.32 10.98
CA ILE A 15 -18.97 2.42 12.04
C ILE A 15 -19.75 2.77 13.31
N PRO A 16 -20.40 1.80 13.98
CA PRO A 16 -21.28 2.05 15.12
C PRO A 16 -20.50 2.24 16.44
N LEU A 17 -19.39 2.98 16.39
CA LEU A 17 -18.56 3.28 17.55
C LEU A 17 -18.55 4.79 17.79
N GLU A 18 -18.72 5.18 19.05
CA GLU A 18 -18.55 6.56 19.48
C GLU A 18 -17.08 6.81 19.78
N VAL A 19 -16.53 7.90 19.21
CA VAL A 19 -15.17 8.32 19.53
C VAL A 19 -15.17 8.89 20.95
N PRO A 20 -14.37 8.34 21.89
CA PRO A 20 -14.33 8.83 23.25
C PRO A 20 -13.98 10.32 23.35
N GLU A 21 -14.51 10.99 24.38
CA GLU A 21 -14.22 12.40 24.62
C GLU A 21 -12.70 12.63 24.75
N GLY A 22 -12.19 13.66 24.05
CA GLY A 22 -10.78 14.01 24.02
C GLY A 22 -9.92 13.23 23.02
N MET A 23 -10.48 12.24 22.31
CA MET A 23 -9.78 11.48 21.28
C MET A 23 -10.17 11.96 19.87
N LYS A 24 -9.21 11.98 18.94
CA LYS A 24 -9.51 12.25 17.53
C LYS A 24 -10.02 10.98 16.84
N PRO A 25 -10.88 11.10 15.80
CA PRO A 25 -11.33 9.93 15.04
C PRO A 25 -10.19 9.07 14.48
N ASN A 26 -9.13 9.69 13.96
CA ASN A 26 -7.98 8.95 13.43
C ASN A 26 -7.15 8.24 14.52
N GLU A 27 -7.20 8.69 15.76
CA GLU A 27 -6.59 7.99 16.90
C GLU A 27 -7.45 6.77 17.24
N PHE A 28 -8.75 7.00 17.41
CA PHE A 28 -9.69 5.98 17.88
C PHE A 28 -9.90 4.85 16.87
N PHE A 29 -10.12 5.14 15.58
CA PHE A 29 -10.28 4.11 14.56
C PHE A 29 -8.98 3.38 14.22
N ASN A 30 -7.89 3.79 14.85
CA ASN A 30 -6.66 3.02 14.89
C ASN A 30 -6.46 2.40 16.27
N SER A 31 -7.47 2.08 17.08
CA SER A 31 -7.30 1.46 18.41
C SER A 31 -7.51 -0.07 18.40
N PRO A 32 -7.09 -0.79 19.47
CA PRO A 32 -7.49 -2.17 19.69
C PRO A 32 -9.02 -2.35 19.75
N GLU A 33 -9.76 -1.35 20.23
CA GLU A 33 -11.23 -1.37 20.26
C GLU A 33 -11.81 -1.40 18.85
N ASN A 34 -11.29 -0.59 17.93
CA ASN A 34 -11.70 -0.68 16.53
C ASN A 34 -11.30 -2.01 15.88
N LEU A 35 -10.16 -2.62 16.25
CA LEU A 35 -9.82 -3.96 15.75
C LEU A 35 -10.79 -5.03 16.23
N ALA A 36 -11.23 -4.96 17.49
CA ALA A 36 -12.23 -5.86 18.03
C ALA A 36 -13.56 -5.72 17.27
N ASP A 37 -14.01 -4.48 17.02
CA ASP A 37 -15.20 -4.22 16.19
C ASP A 37 -15.03 -4.75 14.75
N LEU A 38 -13.86 -4.49 14.13
CA LEU A 38 -13.54 -4.99 12.80
C LEU A 38 -13.62 -6.52 12.75
N MET A 39 -13.06 -7.22 13.75
CA MET A 39 -13.14 -8.67 13.82
C MET A 39 -14.57 -9.17 14.01
N GLN A 40 -15.35 -8.54 14.91
CA GLN A 40 -16.71 -8.97 15.25
C GLN A 40 -17.75 -8.67 14.16
N ASN A 41 -17.64 -7.52 13.49
CA ASN A 41 -18.64 -7.04 12.53
C ASN A 41 -18.22 -7.20 11.08
N ASN A 42 -16.92 -7.34 10.82
CA ASN A 42 -16.36 -7.37 9.46
C ASN A 42 -15.38 -8.54 9.23
N GLY A 43 -15.09 -9.34 10.26
CA GLY A 43 -14.15 -10.46 10.19
C GLY A 43 -14.66 -11.56 9.28
N LEU A 44 -13.78 -12.01 8.38
CA LEU A 44 -14.04 -13.10 7.46
C LEU A 44 -13.30 -14.36 7.90
N LEU A 45 -12.02 -14.25 8.23
CA LEU A 45 -11.16 -15.38 8.60
C LEU A 45 -10.05 -14.94 9.55
N ILE A 46 -9.68 -15.83 10.47
CA ILE A 46 -8.51 -15.71 11.35
C ILE A 46 -7.69 -17.01 11.31
N ASN A 47 -6.41 -16.94 11.66
CA ASN A 47 -5.54 -18.12 11.82
C ASN A 47 -4.61 -18.00 13.03
N ASP A 48 -3.82 -19.05 13.25
CA ASP A 48 -2.90 -19.19 14.39
C ASP A 48 -1.69 -18.24 14.31
N GLU A 49 -1.47 -17.59 13.16
CA GLU A 49 -0.46 -16.56 12.96
C GLU A 49 -0.99 -15.14 13.19
N ASP A 50 -2.15 -15.00 13.82
CA ASP A 50 -2.85 -13.74 14.08
C ASP A 50 -3.16 -12.93 12.79
N LEU A 51 -3.28 -13.59 11.63
CA LEU A 51 -3.69 -12.91 10.39
C LEU A 51 -5.20 -12.84 10.32
N LEU A 52 -5.73 -11.61 10.29
CA LEU A 52 -7.15 -11.34 10.18
C LEU A 52 -7.48 -10.88 8.75
N LEU A 53 -8.29 -11.67 8.04
CA LEU A 53 -8.98 -11.22 6.83
C LEU A 53 -10.30 -10.57 7.24
N TYR A 54 -10.55 -9.35 6.76
CA TYR A 54 -11.78 -8.61 7.06
C TYR A 54 -12.26 -7.80 5.86
N ARG A 55 -13.57 -7.59 5.80
CA ARG A 55 -14.20 -6.64 4.87
C ARG A 55 -13.86 -5.20 5.28
N LYS A 56 -13.53 -4.34 4.33
CA LYS A 56 -13.32 -2.91 4.59
C LYS A 56 -14.65 -2.18 4.73
N ALA A 57 -15.02 -1.84 5.97
CA ALA A 57 -16.22 -1.02 6.24
C ALA A 57 -16.12 0.38 5.61
N LEU A 58 -14.95 1.02 5.71
CA LEU A 58 -14.60 2.24 5.00
C LEU A 58 -13.91 1.89 3.67
N GLY A 59 -14.65 1.22 2.79
CA GLY A 59 -14.16 0.71 1.51
C GLY A 59 -13.63 1.80 0.58
N HIS A 60 -12.67 1.41 -0.24
CA HIS A 60 -12.26 2.11 -1.45
C HIS A 60 -13.22 1.80 -2.60
N SER A 61 -13.69 0.55 -2.67
CA SER A 61 -14.61 0.06 -3.68
C SER A 61 -15.76 -0.72 -3.06
N ASN A 62 -16.92 -0.69 -3.71
CA ASN A 62 -18.05 -1.57 -3.39
C ASN A 62 -18.14 -2.80 -4.31
N GLU A 63 -17.26 -2.92 -5.30
CA GLU A 63 -17.21 -4.07 -6.21
C GLU A 63 -16.50 -5.27 -5.56
N PHE A 64 -15.31 -5.01 -5.01
CA PHE A 64 -14.53 -5.94 -4.19
C PHE A 64 -13.56 -5.14 -3.33
N ASP A 65 -13.63 -5.28 -2.00
CA ASP A 65 -12.71 -4.61 -1.08
C ASP A 65 -12.57 -5.36 0.26
N CYS A 66 -11.39 -5.90 0.50
CA CYS A 66 -11.03 -6.50 1.77
C CYS A 66 -9.56 -6.26 2.12
N SER A 67 -9.21 -6.56 3.35
CA SER A 67 -7.84 -6.47 3.82
C SER A 67 -7.43 -7.68 4.64
N ILE A 68 -6.14 -7.99 4.61
CA ILE A 68 -5.48 -8.87 5.58
C ILE A 68 -4.60 -7.99 6.46
N ILE A 69 -4.66 -8.18 7.78
CA ILE A 69 -3.82 -7.47 8.75
C ILE A 69 -3.14 -8.47 9.68
N TYR A 70 -1.87 -8.25 10.01
CA TYR A 70 -1.21 -9.01 11.07
C TYR A 70 -1.59 -8.41 12.42
N ASN A 71 -2.58 -9.01 13.08
CA ASN A 71 -3.21 -8.47 14.26
C ASN A 71 -2.41 -8.75 15.54
N THR A 72 -1.39 -7.94 15.78
CA THR A 72 -0.58 -8.03 17.02
C THR A 72 -1.14 -7.15 18.15
N SER A 73 -2.43 -6.78 18.14
CA SER A 73 -2.95 -5.75 19.06
C SER A 73 -2.94 -6.20 20.51
N GLU A 74 -3.13 -7.49 20.73
CA GLU A 74 -3.22 -8.12 22.04
C GLU A 74 -1.87 -8.66 22.53
N SER A 75 -0.96 -9.00 21.60
CA SER A 75 0.35 -9.58 21.91
C SER A 75 1.48 -8.55 22.03
N ILE A 76 1.41 -7.43 21.31
CA ILE A 76 2.43 -6.38 21.33
C ILE A 76 1.80 -5.07 21.76
N LEU A 77 1.91 -4.74 23.05
CA LEU A 77 1.34 -3.50 23.62
C LEU A 77 2.11 -2.24 23.23
N ASN A 78 3.41 -2.34 22.91
CA ASN A 78 4.19 -1.23 22.37
C ASN A 78 3.85 -1.01 20.88
N PRO A 79 3.11 0.04 20.51
CA PRO A 79 2.73 0.26 19.11
C PRO A 79 3.94 0.52 18.19
N LEU A 80 5.08 0.96 18.74
CA LEU A 80 6.31 1.15 17.96
C LEU A 80 7.09 -0.14 17.72
N GLY A 81 6.79 -1.20 18.47
CA GLY A 81 7.41 -2.52 18.33
C GLY A 81 6.67 -3.46 17.36
N ARG A 82 5.51 -3.03 16.83
CA ARG A 82 4.69 -3.83 15.92
C ARG A 82 5.31 -3.89 14.52
N PRO A 83 5.26 -5.03 13.82
CA PRO A 83 5.68 -5.10 12.43
C PRO A 83 4.82 -4.23 11.52
N VAL A 84 5.45 -3.28 10.84
CA VAL A 84 4.81 -2.37 9.86
C VAL A 84 5.25 -2.63 8.43
N ARG A 85 6.08 -3.66 8.23
CA ARG A 85 6.67 -4.06 6.94
C ARG A 85 6.80 -5.56 6.87
N ARG A 86 6.66 -6.12 5.67
CA ARG A 86 6.86 -7.57 5.42
C ARG A 86 8.25 -8.08 5.84
N THR A 87 9.29 -7.23 5.79
CA THR A 87 10.65 -7.57 6.25
C THR A 87 10.79 -7.69 7.76
N GLN A 88 9.75 -7.33 8.52
CA GLN A 88 9.70 -7.43 9.99
C GLN A 88 8.79 -8.56 10.47
N LEU A 89 8.08 -9.24 9.56
CA LEU A 89 7.25 -10.37 9.92
C LEU A 89 8.13 -11.55 10.34
N PRO A 90 7.75 -12.30 11.39
CA PRO A 90 8.34 -13.60 11.66
C PRO A 90 8.20 -14.53 10.45
N ASP A 91 9.16 -15.41 10.21
CA ASP A 91 9.19 -16.26 9.01
C ASP A 91 7.93 -17.11 8.83
N LYS A 92 7.40 -17.68 9.93
CA LYS A 92 6.13 -18.44 9.93
C LYS A 92 4.95 -17.58 9.45
N VAL A 93 4.83 -16.38 10.01
CA VAL A 93 3.78 -15.41 9.63
C VAL A 93 3.95 -14.99 8.17
N LYS A 94 5.18 -14.69 7.74
CA LYS A 94 5.49 -14.29 6.36
C LYS A 94 5.13 -15.38 5.35
N HIS A 95 5.34 -16.65 5.68
CA HIS A 95 4.98 -17.78 4.82
C HIS A 95 3.46 -17.83 4.59
N VAL A 96 2.67 -17.78 5.66
CA VAL A 96 1.20 -17.80 5.59
C VAL A 96 0.68 -16.53 4.90
N TRP A 97 1.25 -15.37 5.22
CA TRP A 97 0.96 -14.09 4.58
C TRP A 97 1.09 -14.14 3.06
N ASN A 98 2.20 -14.68 2.56
CA ASN A 98 2.44 -14.81 1.11
C ASN A 98 1.40 -15.74 0.46
N ARG A 99 1.08 -16.87 1.09
CA ARG A 99 0.06 -17.81 0.59
C ARG A 99 -1.33 -17.17 0.53
N MET A 100 -1.74 -16.44 1.58
CA MET A 100 -3.04 -15.75 1.58
C MET A 100 -3.11 -14.69 0.47
N ASN A 101 -2.03 -13.91 0.29
CA ASN A 101 -1.94 -12.91 -0.77
C ASN A 101 -2.02 -13.53 -2.17
N GLN A 102 -1.24 -14.59 -2.41
CA GLN A 102 -1.28 -15.34 -3.66
C GLN A 102 -2.70 -15.81 -4.00
N ILE A 103 -3.41 -16.41 -3.04
CA ILE A 103 -4.76 -16.93 -3.26
C ILE A 103 -5.76 -15.79 -3.48
N ALA A 104 -5.68 -14.71 -2.70
CA ALA A 104 -6.57 -13.56 -2.85
C ALA A 104 -6.41 -12.86 -4.20
N ILE A 105 -5.16 -12.64 -4.66
CA ILE A 105 -4.87 -12.07 -5.97
C ILE A 105 -5.39 -12.97 -7.08
N ARG A 106 -5.12 -14.28 -6.99
CA ARG A 106 -5.62 -15.26 -7.97
C ARG A 106 -7.14 -15.26 -8.03
N PHE A 107 -7.81 -15.25 -6.88
CA PHE A 107 -9.26 -15.19 -6.80
C PHE A 107 -9.80 -13.94 -7.50
N MET A 108 -9.26 -12.76 -7.26
CA MET A 108 -9.69 -11.54 -7.95
C MET A 108 -9.51 -11.65 -9.47
N LEU A 109 -8.38 -12.18 -9.94
CA LEU A 109 -8.13 -12.32 -11.37
C LEU A 109 -9.06 -13.33 -12.05
N GLU A 110 -9.42 -14.42 -11.37
CA GLU A 110 -10.39 -15.40 -11.85
C GLU A 110 -11.83 -14.84 -11.87
N GLN A 111 -12.24 -14.09 -10.85
CA GLN A 111 -13.57 -13.46 -10.80
C GLN A 111 -13.71 -12.27 -11.76
N TYR A 112 -12.60 -11.59 -12.05
CA TYR A 112 -12.56 -10.39 -12.88
C TYR A 112 -11.56 -10.54 -14.02
N PRO A 113 -11.76 -11.48 -14.98
CA PRO A 113 -10.74 -11.83 -15.97
C PRO A 113 -10.46 -10.74 -16.99
N ASP A 114 -11.45 -9.89 -17.27
CA ASP A 114 -11.41 -8.88 -18.32
C ASP A 114 -10.72 -7.57 -17.84
N PRO A 115 -9.51 -7.25 -18.34
CA PRO A 115 -8.80 -6.03 -17.98
C PRO A 115 -9.50 -4.75 -18.49
N ASP A 116 -10.34 -4.81 -19.52
CA ASP A 116 -11.05 -3.63 -20.03
C ASP A 116 -12.25 -3.23 -19.15
N LYS A 117 -12.78 -4.20 -18.40
CA LYS A 117 -13.90 -4.01 -17.47
C LYS A 117 -13.47 -3.69 -16.05
N HIS A 118 -12.37 -4.27 -15.57
CA HIS A 118 -12.00 -4.16 -14.16
C HIS A 118 -10.54 -3.76 -13.95
N LEU A 119 -10.33 -2.80 -13.06
CA LEU A 119 -9.03 -2.49 -12.49
C LEU A 119 -8.86 -3.32 -11.22
N VAL A 120 -7.88 -4.22 -11.21
CA VAL A 120 -7.56 -5.10 -10.08
C VAL A 120 -6.24 -4.67 -9.47
N LEU A 121 -6.20 -4.48 -8.16
CA LEU A 121 -4.97 -4.25 -7.41
C LEU A 121 -4.97 -4.99 -6.07
N ALA A 122 -3.78 -5.39 -5.66
CA ALA A 122 -3.46 -5.76 -4.29
C ALA A 122 -2.28 -4.92 -3.83
N GLY A 123 -2.20 -4.59 -2.54
CA GLY A 123 -1.12 -3.73 -2.10
C GLY A 123 -0.85 -3.69 -0.61
N GLU A 124 0.43 -3.59 -0.32
CA GLU A 124 1.03 -3.47 0.99
C GLU A 124 1.21 -2.00 1.36
N ALA A 125 0.57 -1.59 2.44
CA ALA A 125 0.76 -0.26 3.01
C ALA A 125 1.50 -0.36 4.33
N SER A 126 2.66 0.28 4.39
CA SER A 126 3.37 0.45 5.65
C SER A 126 2.89 1.71 6.35
N LEU A 127 2.41 1.53 7.58
CA LEU A 127 2.19 2.61 8.53
C LEU A 127 3.41 2.78 9.44
N ASP A 128 4.61 2.78 8.86
CA ASP A 128 5.78 3.23 9.61
C ASP A 128 5.49 4.63 10.21
N SER A 129 6.12 5.02 11.31
CA SER A 129 5.82 6.26 12.03
C SER A 129 6.20 7.46 11.17
N THR A 130 5.31 7.79 10.25
CA THR A 130 5.36 8.88 9.30
C THR A 130 4.79 10.15 9.87
N TRP A 131 4.22 10.08 11.06
CA TRP A 131 3.72 11.25 11.73
C TRP A 131 4.94 12.07 12.12
N PRO A 132 5.00 13.36 11.74
CA PRO A 132 5.92 14.26 12.38
C PRO A 132 5.88 14.03 13.89
N ILE A 133 7.03 14.09 14.55
CA ILE A 133 7.15 13.85 16.00
C ILE A 133 6.12 14.69 16.81
N THR A 134 5.68 15.81 16.25
CA THR A 134 4.75 16.77 16.81
C THR A 134 3.28 16.59 16.37
N SER A 135 2.97 15.65 15.47
CA SER A 135 1.60 15.44 15.00
C SER A 135 0.82 14.58 15.98
N PRO A 136 -0.24 15.11 16.62
CA PRO A 136 -1.15 14.30 17.43
C PRO A 136 -1.80 13.22 16.57
N GLY A 137 -1.80 12.00 17.07
CA GLY A 137 -2.54 10.88 16.51
C GLY A 137 -1.74 9.80 15.81
N VAL A 138 -0.69 9.31 16.47
CA VAL A 138 -0.05 8.06 16.08
C VAL A 138 -1.10 6.94 16.13
N PRO A 139 -1.39 6.27 15.00
CA PRO A 139 -2.30 5.13 14.94
C PRO A 139 -1.88 4.06 15.94
N SER A 140 -2.76 3.62 16.84
CA SER A 140 -2.48 2.41 17.63
C SER A 140 -2.43 1.14 16.75
N ILE A 141 -3.17 1.07 15.63
CA ILE A 141 -3.06 0.05 14.58
C ILE A 141 -1.91 0.44 13.66
N ARG A 142 -0.70 0.38 14.21
CA ARG A 142 0.55 0.51 13.46
C ARG A 142 0.97 -0.89 13.02
N MET A 143 0.26 -1.46 12.06
CA MET A 143 0.49 -2.83 11.59
C MET A 143 0.55 -2.88 10.09
N LEU A 144 1.34 -3.83 9.58
CA LEU A 144 1.31 -4.20 8.18
C LEU A 144 -0.09 -4.70 7.82
N HIS A 145 -0.64 -4.15 6.74
CA HIS A 145 -1.91 -4.58 6.21
C HIS A 145 -1.92 -4.51 4.67
N ASN A 146 -2.64 -5.45 4.08
CA ASN A 146 -2.81 -5.57 2.65
C ASN A 146 -4.21 -5.19 2.25
N HIS A 147 -4.34 -4.53 1.11
CA HIS A 147 -5.62 -4.19 0.51
C HIS A 147 -5.78 -5.01 -0.75
N PHE A 148 -6.97 -5.55 -0.98
CA PHE A 148 -7.36 -6.26 -2.19
C PHE A 148 -8.60 -5.58 -2.74
N ILE A 149 -8.44 -4.91 -3.87
CA ILE A 149 -9.43 -3.95 -4.37
C ILE A 149 -9.68 -4.20 -5.86
N VAL A 150 -10.95 -4.20 -6.25
CA VAL A 150 -11.36 -4.18 -7.65
C VAL A 150 -12.26 -2.99 -7.91
N PHE A 151 -12.05 -2.29 -9.02
CA PHE A 151 -12.94 -1.22 -9.49
C PHE A 151 -13.58 -1.60 -10.82
N ASP A 152 -14.86 -1.24 -10.98
CA ASP A 152 -15.52 -1.21 -12.29
C ASP A 152 -14.96 -0.04 -13.11
N LYS A 153 -14.30 -0.35 -14.23
CA LYS A 153 -13.76 0.66 -15.15
C LYS A 153 -14.86 1.48 -15.81
N GLN A 154 -16.09 0.99 -15.97
CA GLN A 154 -17.20 1.81 -16.46
C GLN A 154 -17.57 2.91 -15.47
N GLN A 155 -17.61 2.59 -14.17
CA GLN A 155 -17.78 3.61 -13.13
C GLN A 155 -16.64 4.63 -13.19
N LEU A 156 -15.38 4.17 -13.21
CA LEU A 156 -14.21 5.06 -13.32
C LEU A 156 -14.26 5.95 -14.59
N LYS A 157 -14.72 5.41 -15.72
CA LYS A 157 -14.87 6.15 -16.98
C LYS A 157 -15.93 7.25 -16.91
N LYS A 158 -17.01 7.03 -16.14
CA LYS A 158 -18.11 7.99 -15.94
C LYS A 158 -17.79 9.02 -14.86
N SER A 159 -16.85 8.71 -13.98
CA SER A 159 -16.42 9.59 -12.91
C SER A 159 -15.67 10.84 -13.42
N PRO A 160 -15.81 11.98 -12.72
CA PRO A 160 -15.07 13.18 -13.06
C PRO A 160 -13.56 12.95 -12.97
N LEU A 161 -12.82 13.76 -13.73
CA LEU A 161 -11.38 13.88 -13.52
C LEU A 161 -11.12 14.49 -12.14
N SER A 162 -10.18 13.92 -11.40
CA SER A 162 -9.69 14.58 -10.18
C SER A 162 -8.71 15.70 -10.55
N ASP A 163 -8.57 16.68 -9.67
CA ASP A 163 -7.56 17.72 -9.81
C ASP A 163 -6.16 17.08 -9.86
N SER A 164 -5.39 17.35 -10.91
CA SER A 164 -3.98 16.93 -11.01
C SER A 164 -3.11 17.40 -9.84
N LYS A 165 -3.52 18.49 -9.16
CA LYS A 165 -2.85 19.02 -7.97
C LYS A 165 -3.36 18.43 -6.68
N ASN A 166 -4.29 17.47 -6.73
CA ASN A 166 -4.82 16.83 -5.54
C ASN A 166 -3.67 16.23 -4.72
N PRO A 167 -3.45 16.67 -3.47
CA PRO A 167 -2.30 16.23 -2.66
C PRO A 167 -2.23 14.72 -2.49
N ASN A 168 -3.37 14.02 -2.64
CA ASN A 168 -3.47 12.57 -2.58
C ASN A 168 -2.87 11.84 -3.80
N LEU A 169 -2.96 12.43 -4.99
CA LEU A 169 -2.36 11.86 -6.21
C LEU A 169 -0.85 12.06 -6.28
N THR A 170 -0.35 12.91 -5.40
CA THR A 170 1.04 13.29 -5.39
C THR A 170 1.78 12.55 -4.29
N ASP A 171 2.92 11.95 -4.62
CA ASP A 171 3.88 11.52 -3.60
C ASP A 171 4.52 12.76 -2.95
N GLY A 172 3.75 13.44 -2.10
CA GLY A 172 4.21 14.63 -1.40
C GLY A 172 4.39 15.87 -2.27
N GLY A 173 3.47 16.12 -3.20
CA GLY A 173 3.52 17.18 -4.20
C GLY A 173 4.06 16.64 -5.52
N GLN A 174 3.33 16.81 -6.62
CA GLN A 174 3.75 16.41 -7.98
C GLN A 174 4.82 17.36 -8.56
N HIS A 175 5.55 18.01 -7.65
CA HIS A 175 6.86 18.63 -7.80
C HIS A 175 7.87 17.97 -6.86
N SER A 176 7.67 16.69 -6.51
CA SER A 176 8.51 16.00 -5.54
C SER A 176 9.94 16.00 -6.07
N LEU A 177 10.85 16.38 -5.19
CA LEU A 177 12.28 16.36 -5.46
C LEU A 177 12.72 14.97 -5.99
N PHE A 178 11.96 13.92 -5.65
CA PHE A 178 12.09 12.58 -6.20
C PHE A 178 11.81 12.51 -7.71
N ALA A 179 10.62 12.92 -8.15
CA ALA A 179 10.27 12.89 -9.57
C ALA A 179 11.16 13.81 -10.42
N ALA A 180 11.64 14.91 -9.85
CA ALA A 180 12.46 15.89 -10.55
C ALA A 180 13.96 15.57 -10.59
N TYR A 181 14.50 14.85 -9.61
CA TYR A 181 15.96 14.67 -9.49
C TYR A 181 16.42 13.25 -9.11
N MET A 182 15.52 12.39 -8.64
CA MET A 182 15.91 11.09 -8.08
C MET A 182 15.34 9.89 -8.84
N ARG A 183 14.46 10.09 -9.83
CA ARG A 183 13.88 8.97 -10.61
C ARG A 183 14.98 8.12 -11.25
N ASP A 184 15.87 8.74 -12.02
CA ASP A 184 16.90 8.01 -12.77
C ASP A 184 17.91 7.35 -11.80
N VAL A 185 18.30 8.07 -10.75
CA VAL A 185 19.17 7.53 -9.68
C VAL A 185 18.51 6.33 -8.98
N TYR A 186 17.20 6.40 -8.74
CA TYR A 186 16.47 5.33 -8.08
C TYR A 186 16.32 4.11 -8.98
N THR A 187 16.00 4.32 -10.26
CA THR A 187 15.95 3.25 -11.26
C THR A 187 17.32 2.60 -11.43
N GLU A 188 18.40 3.39 -11.50
CA GLU A 188 19.77 2.87 -11.57
C GLU A 188 20.13 2.04 -10.33
N PHE A 189 19.84 2.56 -9.13
CA PHE A 189 20.09 1.83 -7.88
C PHE A 189 19.33 0.50 -7.82
N LEU A 190 18.06 0.50 -8.20
CA LEU A 190 17.26 -0.74 -8.21
C LEU A 190 17.62 -1.68 -9.37
N SER A 191 18.24 -1.18 -10.45
CA SER A 191 18.74 -2.05 -11.52
C SER A 191 19.91 -2.94 -11.10
N ALA A 192 20.56 -2.60 -9.97
CA ALA A 192 21.57 -3.46 -9.36
C ALA A 192 20.96 -4.69 -8.65
N LEU A 193 19.64 -4.71 -8.45
CA LEU A 193 18.94 -5.89 -7.94
C LEU A 193 18.90 -6.94 -9.06
N ASP A 194 19.49 -8.11 -8.81
CA ASP A 194 19.49 -9.25 -9.74
C ASP A 194 18.14 -9.99 -9.67
N LEU A 195 17.10 -9.36 -10.23
CA LEU A 195 15.73 -9.88 -10.26
C LEU A 195 15.49 -10.69 -11.53
N LYS A 196 14.95 -11.91 -11.38
CA LYS A 196 14.68 -12.86 -12.47
C LYS A 196 13.22 -12.87 -12.90
N ILE A 197 12.30 -12.74 -11.94
CA ILE A 197 10.85 -12.78 -12.18
C ILE A 197 10.29 -11.37 -12.39
N LEU A 198 10.74 -10.39 -11.60
CA LEU A 198 10.32 -9.00 -11.64
C LEU A 198 11.19 -8.23 -12.62
N LYS A 199 10.74 -8.14 -13.88
CA LYS A 199 11.48 -7.48 -14.95
C LYS A 199 11.14 -5.99 -15.01
N PRO A 200 12.12 -5.07 -14.94
CA PRO A 200 11.85 -3.64 -15.06
C PRO A 200 11.08 -3.29 -16.33
N ILE A 201 10.11 -2.38 -16.21
CA ILE A 201 9.35 -1.83 -17.34
C ILE A 201 9.31 -0.30 -17.28
N GLU A 202 9.21 0.33 -18.44
CA GLU A 202 9.26 1.78 -18.55
C GLU A 202 7.87 2.41 -18.65
N GLY A 203 7.67 3.49 -17.87
CA GLY A 203 6.65 4.52 -18.02
C GLY A 203 5.29 4.04 -18.55
N LYS A 204 5.06 4.23 -19.86
CA LYS A 204 3.76 4.00 -20.51
C LYS A 204 3.31 2.54 -20.44
N ALA A 205 4.23 1.58 -20.41
CA ALA A 205 3.88 0.15 -20.33
C ALA A 205 3.33 -0.23 -18.94
N ALA A 206 3.68 0.53 -17.91
CA ALA A 206 3.17 0.36 -16.55
C ALA A 206 1.82 1.10 -16.38
N SER A 207 1.63 2.24 -17.04
CA SER A 207 0.45 3.08 -16.80
C SER A 207 -0.87 2.46 -17.26
N ILE A 208 -1.92 2.65 -16.47
CA ILE A 208 -3.31 2.38 -16.84
C ILE A 208 -3.76 3.45 -17.82
N ALA A 209 -4.16 3.06 -19.03
CA ALA A 209 -4.56 3.95 -20.12
C ALA A 209 -5.69 4.93 -19.72
N LEU A 210 -6.59 4.50 -18.83
CA LEU A 210 -7.70 5.34 -18.36
C LEU A 210 -7.24 6.52 -17.50
N THR A 211 -6.26 6.30 -16.62
CA THR A 211 -5.81 7.28 -15.62
C THR A 211 -4.49 7.94 -15.96
N GLY A 212 -3.63 7.24 -16.71
CA GLY A 212 -2.25 7.61 -16.97
C GLY A 212 -1.31 7.31 -15.80
N TYR A 213 -1.72 6.51 -14.81
CA TYR A 213 -0.96 6.19 -13.59
C TYR A 213 -0.60 4.69 -13.52
N PRO A 214 0.49 4.28 -12.85
CA PRO A 214 1.43 5.13 -12.10
C PRO A 214 2.28 6.02 -13.02
N GLN A 215 2.62 7.21 -12.52
CA GLN A 215 3.44 8.19 -13.25
C GLN A 215 4.86 8.24 -12.68
N GLY A 216 5.83 7.75 -13.46
CA GLY A 216 7.24 7.95 -13.14
C GLY A 216 7.73 7.25 -11.86
N LEU A 217 6.96 6.28 -11.38
CA LEU A 217 7.37 5.32 -10.37
C LEU A 217 8.06 4.14 -11.06
N PRO A 218 9.08 3.54 -10.45
CA PRO A 218 9.64 2.31 -11.00
C PRO A 218 8.61 1.20 -10.93
N SER A 219 8.57 0.39 -11.97
CA SER A 219 7.61 -0.69 -12.11
C SER A 219 8.28 -1.91 -12.73
N TRP A 220 7.77 -3.09 -12.39
CA TRP A 220 8.28 -4.37 -12.86
C TRP A 220 7.13 -5.24 -13.35
N GLU A 221 7.24 -5.77 -14.56
CA GLU A 221 6.34 -6.82 -15.04
C GLU A 221 6.69 -8.13 -14.33
N VAL A 222 5.66 -8.84 -13.86
CA VAL A 222 5.79 -10.18 -13.30
C VAL A 222 5.84 -11.18 -14.45
N LEU A 223 7.04 -11.65 -14.79
CA LEU A 223 7.21 -12.70 -15.80
C LEU A 223 6.51 -13.98 -15.33
N GLY A 224 5.77 -14.64 -16.23
CA GLY A 224 4.92 -15.80 -15.88
C GLY A 224 3.58 -15.43 -15.23
N GLY A 225 3.31 -14.15 -15.01
CA GLY A 225 2.01 -13.65 -14.56
C GLY A 225 1.59 -14.22 -13.20
N ILE A 226 0.32 -14.62 -13.09
CA ILE A 226 -0.26 -15.08 -11.82
C ILE A 226 0.33 -16.40 -11.31
N ASP A 227 0.92 -17.23 -12.17
CA ASP A 227 1.52 -18.48 -11.74
C ASP A 227 2.85 -18.28 -11.02
N SER A 228 3.58 -17.21 -11.32
CA SER A 228 4.81 -16.87 -10.60
C SER A 228 4.58 -16.51 -9.14
N LEU A 229 3.37 -16.08 -8.76
CA LEU A 229 3.04 -15.83 -7.35
C LEU A 229 3.03 -17.12 -6.50
N LYS A 230 2.97 -18.31 -7.13
CA LYS A 230 3.15 -19.60 -6.43
C LYS A 230 4.61 -19.88 -6.11
N ASP A 231 5.54 -19.26 -6.82
CA ASP A 231 6.97 -19.41 -6.61
C ASP A 231 7.42 -18.55 -5.43
N ILE A 232 8.18 -19.13 -4.51
CA ILE A 232 8.76 -18.38 -3.39
C ILE A 232 9.73 -17.31 -3.88
N GLU A 233 10.38 -17.53 -5.03
CA GLU A 233 11.33 -16.58 -5.59
C GLU A 233 10.68 -15.26 -5.97
N PHE A 234 9.42 -15.26 -6.42
CA PHE A 234 8.66 -14.03 -6.65
C PHE A 234 8.57 -13.21 -5.36
N TRP A 235 8.28 -13.85 -4.23
CA TRP A 235 8.15 -13.18 -2.94
C TRP A 235 9.51 -12.73 -2.39
N ASN A 236 10.60 -13.45 -2.69
CA ASN A 236 11.95 -13.02 -2.39
C ASN A 236 12.31 -11.75 -3.17
N GLU A 237 12.01 -11.69 -4.47
CA GLU A 237 12.25 -10.50 -5.29
C GLU A 237 11.36 -9.32 -4.87
N TYR A 238 10.10 -9.59 -4.52
CA TYR A 238 9.19 -8.59 -3.95
C TYR A 238 9.74 -8.00 -2.63
N ASP A 239 10.36 -8.83 -1.78
CA ASP A 239 11.11 -8.40 -0.58
C ASP A 239 12.36 -7.57 -0.96
N GLN A 240 13.09 -7.95 -2.00
CA GLN A 240 14.29 -7.24 -2.45
C GLN A 240 13.98 -5.81 -2.91
N ILE A 241 12.89 -5.61 -3.66
CA ILE A 241 12.43 -4.26 -4.05
C ILE A 241 12.19 -3.41 -2.81
N LEU A 242 11.49 -3.94 -1.80
CA LEU A 242 11.25 -3.22 -0.55
C LEU A 242 12.56 -2.90 0.19
N LYS A 243 13.48 -3.86 0.30
CA LYS A 243 14.78 -3.64 0.94
C LYS A 243 15.56 -2.53 0.24
N GLY A 244 15.58 -2.54 -1.10
CA GLY A 244 16.22 -1.50 -1.91
C GLY A 244 15.55 -0.13 -1.71
N PHE A 245 14.21 -0.09 -1.70
CA PHE A 245 13.45 1.11 -1.35
C PHE A 245 13.87 1.67 0.02
N LEU A 246 13.91 0.82 1.06
CA LEU A 246 14.29 1.26 2.41
C LEU A 246 15.71 1.82 2.45
N ASP A 247 16.67 1.14 1.83
CA ASP A 247 18.06 1.55 1.78
C ASP A 247 18.26 2.87 1.04
N PHE A 248 17.59 3.05 -0.10
CA PHE A 248 17.61 4.30 -0.86
C PHE A 248 17.17 5.48 0.01
N TYR A 249 15.98 5.38 0.63
CA TYR A 249 15.43 6.47 1.42
C TYR A 249 16.16 6.69 2.74
N ARG A 250 16.63 5.62 3.42
CA ARG A 250 17.46 5.76 4.63
C ARG A 250 18.76 6.47 4.31
N THR A 251 19.41 6.12 3.19
CA THR A 251 20.62 6.80 2.72
C THR A 251 20.32 8.27 2.43
N PHE A 252 19.24 8.55 1.69
CA PHE A 252 18.84 9.90 1.34
C PHE A 252 18.64 10.77 2.59
N PHE A 253 17.82 10.31 3.54
CA PHE A 253 17.53 11.07 4.76
C PHE A 253 18.75 11.19 5.69
N THR A 254 19.67 10.23 5.67
CA THR A 254 20.95 10.35 6.40
C THR A 254 21.81 11.47 5.81
N GLN A 255 21.84 11.63 4.48
CA GLN A 255 22.49 12.79 3.82
C GLN A 255 21.78 14.12 4.12
N VAL A 256 20.45 14.10 4.20
CA VAL A 256 19.67 15.29 4.59
C VAL A 256 20.00 15.69 6.02
N SER A 257 20.06 14.75 6.97
CA SER A 257 20.33 15.05 8.38
C SER A 257 21.78 15.46 8.64
N SER A 258 22.74 14.77 8.01
CA SER A 258 24.16 14.90 8.30
C SER A 258 24.96 14.87 7.00
N ARG A 259 25.69 15.97 6.72
CA ARG A 259 26.51 16.12 5.50
C ARG A 259 27.54 14.99 5.39
N ASN A 260 27.68 14.43 4.19
CA ASN A 260 28.68 13.42 3.83
C ASN A 260 28.68 12.20 4.76
N SER A 261 27.48 11.76 5.16
CA SER A 261 27.35 10.56 5.97
C SER A 261 27.76 9.32 5.17
N GLY A 262 28.31 8.31 5.83
CA GLY A 262 28.61 7.02 5.21
C GLY A 262 27.35 6.17 4.98
N VAL A 263 27.55 4.92 4.59
CA VAL A 263 26.50 3.92 4.43
C VAL A 263 25.71 3.76 5.75
N PRO A 264 24.35 3.80 5.73
CA PRO A 264 23.55 3.59 6.93
C PRO A 264 23.86 2.24 7.61
N LYS A 265 23.81 2.23 8.95
CA LYS A 265 23.94 0.98 9.72
C LYS A 265 22.84 -0.01 9.35
N ASN A 266 23.19 -1.28 9.20
CA ASN A 266 22.26 -2.35 8.81
C ASN A 266 21.57 -2.08 7.45
N ALA A 267 22.34 -1.56 6.47
CA ALA A 267 21.91 -1.53 5.08
C ALA A 267 21.89 -2.96 4.50
N TYR A 268 20.92 -3.24 3.63
CA TYR A 268 20.83 -4.49 2.88
C TYR A 268 21.81 -4.54 1.69
N PHE A 269 22.02 -3.39 1.04
CA PHE A 269 22.79 -3.24 -0.21
C PHE A 269 23.91 -2.20 -0.04
N SER A 270 24.82 -2.45 0.91
CA SER A 270 25.87 -1.48 1.29
C SER A 270 26.80 -1.11 0.14
N LYS A 271 27.15 -2.08 -0.71
CA LYS A 271 28.05 -1.86 -1.86
C LYS A 271 27.37 -1.00 -2.93
N GLU A 272 26.10 -1.26 -3.19
CA GLU A 272 25.28 -0.55 -4.17
C GLU A 272 25.01 0.88 -3.69
N ILE A 273 24.79 1.09 -2.38
CA ILE A 273 24.65 2.42 -1.79
C ILE A 273 25.92 3.24 -2.04
N GLU A 274 27.07 2.67 -1.72
CA GLU A 274 28.35 3.36 -1.89
C GLU A 274 28.56 3.69 -3.37
N LYS A 275 28.45 2.70 -4.26
CA LYS A 275 28.69 2.86 -5.69
C LYS A 275 27.71 3.82 -6.37
N SER A 276 26.41 3.71 -6.11
CA SER A 276 25.36 4.36 -6.91
C SER A 276 24.74 5.59 -6.25
N LEU A 277 24.83 5.75 -4.93
CA LEU A 277 24.20 6.87 -4.21
C LEU A 277 25.22 7.85 -3.63
N LEU A 278 26.24 7.35 -2.92
CA LEU A 278 27.19 8.21 -2.19
C LEU A 278 28.21 8.93 -3.09
N PHE A 279 28.37 8.48 -4.34
CA PHE A 279 29.17 9.16 -5.37
C PHE A 279 28.31 9.81 -6.47
N ASN A 280 26.99 9.96 -6.26
CA ASN A 280 26.09 10.55 -7.24
C ASN A 280 25.77 12.02 -6.91
N ASP A 281 26.29 12.95 -7.74
CA ASP A 281 26.13 14.39 -7.52
C ASP A 281 24.67 14.86 -7.54
N ASN A 282 23.80 14.22 -8.35
CA ASN A 282 22.38 14.55 -8.39
C ASN A 282 21.70 14.16 -7.08
N PHE A 283 22.01 12.97 -6.55
CA PHE A 283 21.50 12.48 -5.26
C PHE A 283 21.94 13.38 -4.10
N LEU A 284 23.23 13.73 -4.03
CA LEU A 284 23.77 14.58 -2.97
C LEU A 284 23.24 16.02 -3.06
N SER A 285 23.09 16.56 -4.28
CA SER A 285 22.50 17.88 -4.52
C SER A 285 21.02 17.92 -4.15
N ALA A 286 20.28 16.85 -4.43
CA ALA A 286 18.90 16.66 -4.01
C ALA A 286 18.79 16.68 -2.46
N ALA A 287 19.61 15.88 -1.77
CA ALA A 287 19.64 15.85 -0.31
C ALA A 287 20.01 17.23 0.29
N LYS A 288 20.96 17.95 -0.33
CA LYS A 288 21.30 19.32 0.06
C LYS A 288 20.10 20.27 -0.03
N LYS A 289 19.37 20.27 -1.15
CA LYS A 289 18.18 21.13 -1.32
C LYS A 289 17.14 20.90 -0.23
N VAL A 290 16.89 19.65 0.13
CA VAL A 290 15.96 19.30 1.23
C VAL A 290 16.48 19.81 2.57
N ARG A 291 17.76 19.56 2.87
CA ARG A 291 18.41 20.00 4.11
C ARG A 291 18.37 21.52 4.28
N ASP A 292 18.75 22.27 3.25
CA ASP A 292 18.77 23.73 3.29
C ASP A 292 17.35 24.28 3.55
N LYS A 293 16.32 23.70 2.89
CA LYS A 293 14.93 24.06 3.15
C LYS A 293 14.47 23.72 4.57
N CYS A 294 14.95 22.64 5.18
CA CYS A 294 14.66 22.33 6.59
C CYS A 294 15.26 23.33 7.56
N ILE A 295 16.38 23.97 7.22
CA ILE A 295 17.04 24.98 8.04
C ILE A 295 16.27 26.31 7.96
N GLU A 296 15.77 26.66 6.78
CA GLU A 296 15.13 27.95 6.50
C GLU A 296 13.62 27.97 6.80
N ASP A 297 12.92 26.85 6.65
CA ASP A 297 11.46 26.77 6.79
C ASP A 297 11.06 25.78 7.90
N ALA A 298 10.69 26.32 9.06
CA ALA A 298 10.22 25.54 10.20
C ALA A 298 8.93 24.75 9.92
N LYS A 299 8.04 25.25 9.05
CA LYS A 299 6.81 24.54 8.65
C LYS A 299 7.11 23.38 7.73
N TYR A 300 8.11 23.52 6.86
CA TYR A 300 8.59 22.41 6.04
C TYR A 300 9.33 21.36 6.88
N SER A 301 10.24 21.82 7.74
CA SER A 301 11.01 20.96 8.66
C SER A 301 10.11 20.12 9.56
N SER A 302 9.08 20.74 10.15
CA SER A 302 8.08 20.04 10.97
C SER A 302 7.16 19.09 10.18
N LYS A 303 7.16 19.13 8.85
CA LYS A 303 6.39 18.21 8.00
C LYS A 303 7.22 17.07 7.42
N ILE A 304 8.54 17.14 7.50
CA ILE A 304 9.42 16.08 7.00
C ILE A 304 9.19 14.78 7.76
N ARG A 305 9.13 13.69 7.00
CA ARG A 305 9.08 12.33 7.49
C ARG A 305 10.46 11.71 7.31
N TRP A 306 11.17 11.54 8.42
CA TRP A 306 12.54 11.02 8.41
C TRP A 306 12.62 9.50 8.22
N GLN A 307 11.51 8.80 8.41
CA GLN A 307 11.41 7.35 8.20
C GLN A 307 10.64 7.04 6.91
N PRO A 308 11.11 6.04 6.13
CA PRO A 308 10.44 5.65 4.90
C PRO A 308 9.15 4.88 5.19
N ALA A 309 8.01 5.45 4.79
CA ALA A 309 6.80 4.67 4.56
C ALA A 309 6.59 4.46 3.08
N PHE A 310 5.98 3.31 2.77
CA PHE A 310 5.78 2.88 1.41
C PHE A 310 4.37 2.37 1.19
N LYS A 311 4.00 2.40 -0.08
CA LYS A 311 2.93 1.60 -0.66
C LYS A 311 3.57 0.77 -1.76
N GLN A 312 3.48 -0.56 -1.66
CA GLN A 312 3.96 -1.49 -2.68
C GLN A 312 2.75 -2.23 -3.24
N LEU A 313 2.59 -2.20 -4.55
CA LEU A 313 1.39 -2.68 -5.24
C LEU A 313 1.74 -3.83 -6.18
N ILE A 314 0.78 -4.74 -6.35
CA ILE A 314 0.64 -5.64 -7.48
C ILE A 314 -0.68 -5.26 -8.16
N TYR A 315 -0.66 -4.86 -9.43
CA TYR A 315 -1.88 -4.52 -10.17
C TYR A 315 -1.86 -5.11 -11.57
N ARG A 316 -3.04 -5.25 -12.18
CA ARG A 316 -3.17 -5.69 -13.56
C ARG A 316 -3.27 -4.49 -14.50
N ASN A 317 -2.39 -4.43 -15.50
CA ASN A 317 -2.45 -3.39 -16.53
C ASN A 317 -3.52 -3.69 -17.60
N ASP A 318 -3.69 -2.81 -18.59
CA ASP A 318 -4.70 -2.96 -19.64
C ASP A 318 -4.42 -4.16 -20.59
N GLU A 319 -3.16 -4.61 -20.69
CA GLU A 319 -2.78 -5.81 -21.45
C GLU A 319 -3.01 -7.11 -20.67
N GLY A 320 -3.49 -7.03 -19.42
CA GLY A 320 -3.69 -8.19 -18.55
C GLY A 320 -2.44 -8.66 -17.80
N LYS A 321 -1.31 -7.97 -17.95
CA LYS A 321 -0.05 -8.29 -17.24
C LYS A 321 -0.11 -7.84 -15.79
N LEU A 322 0.55 -8.60 -14.91
CA LEU A 322 0.74 -8.18 -13.52
C LEU A 322 1.98 -7.31 -13.41
N ILE A 323 1.81 -6.16 -12.75
CA ILE A 323 2.84 -5.16 -12.55
C ILE A 323 3.05 -4.93 -11.06
N VAL A 324 4.30 -4.94 -10.61
CA VAL A 324 4.71 -4.50 -9.28
C VAL A 324 5.17 -3.04 -9.36
N THR A 325 4.78 -2.21 -8.39
CA THR A 325 5.34 -0.86 -8.22
C THR A 325 5.52 -0.55 -6.74
N ILE A 326 6.45 0.33 -6.40
CA ILE A 326 6.63 0.84 -5.04
C ILE A 326 6.75 2.35 -5.07
N SER A 327 6.15 3.01 -4.08
CA SER A 327 6.24 4.46 -3.90
C SER A 327 6.53 4.78 -2.46
N GLN A 328 7.27 5.86 -2.23
CA GLN A 328 7.16 6.53 -0.95
C GLN A 328 5.74 7.05 -0.88
N ASN A 329 5.09 6.86 0.26
CA ASN A 329 3.78 7.47 0.46
C ASN A 329 3.90 8.40 1.64
N SER A 330 4.21 9.66 1.34
CA SER A 330 4.28 10.69 2.37
C SER A 330 2.96 11.43 2.57
N ILE A 331 1.95 11.38 1.70
CA ILE A 331 0.76 12.25 1.88
C ILE A 331 -0.60 11.64 1.48
N GLY A 332 -0.67 10.63 0.62
CA GLY A 332 -1.96 10.16 0.09
C GLY A 332 -2.81 9.27 1.01
N ASN A 333 -4.11 9.56 1.10
CA ASN A 333 -5.14 8.90 1.93
C ASN A 333 -5.36 7.42 1.61
N ALA A 334 -5.18 6.99 0.35
CA ALA A 334 -5.56 5.67 -0.13
C ALA A 334 -4.51 5.05 -1.06
N ILE A 335 -4.32 3.73 -0.98
CA ILE A 335 -3.34 3.02 -1.84
C ILE A 335 -3.67 3.12 -3.35
N THR A 336 -4.93 3.42 -3.65
CA THR A 336 -5.54 3.54 -4.98
C THR A 336 -5.04 4.75 -5.77
N GLU A 337 -4.52 5.76 -5.08
CA GLU A 337 -4.04 7.01 -5.69
C GLU A 337 -2.80 6.79 -6.57
N LEU A 338 -2.00 5.76 -6.26
CA LEU A 338 -0.88 5.33 -7.11
C LEU A 338 -1.31 4.89 -8.50
N LEU A 339 -2.57 4.48 -8.66
CA LEU A 339 -3.19 4.12 -9.94
C LEU A 339 -4.13 5.21 -10.46
N GLY A 340 -4.07 6.40 -9.86
CA GLY A 340 -4.85 7.56 -10.29
C GLY A 340 -6.32 7.49 -9.91
N VAL A 341 -6.68 6.77 -8.85
CA VAL A 341 -8.06 6.69 -8.32
C VAL A 341 -8.13 7.37 -6.96
N VAL A 342 -8.73 8.56 -6.93
CA VAL A 342 -9.05 9.32 -5.72
C VAL A 342 -10.41 8.87 -5.21
N VAL A 343 -10.45 8.38 -3.98
CA VAL A 343 -11.69 7.90 -3.36
C VAL A 343 -12.16 8.88 -2.29
N ASN A 344 -13.34 9.44 -2.51
CA ASN A 344 -14.12 10.14 -1.50
C ASN A 344 -15.08 9.15 -0.85
N ARG A 345 -15.06 9.06 0.48
CA ARG A 345 -15.94 8.16 1.23
C ARG A 345 -17.09 8.98 1.81
N THR A 346 -18.32 8.58 1.54
CA THR A 346 -19.53 9.29 2.00
C THR A 346 -20.38 8.38 2.89
N PRO A 347 -20.77 8.80 4.10
CA PRO A 347 -21.64 8.01 4.96
C PRO A 347 -23.05 7.93 4.34
N ASP A 348 -23.37 6.79 3.74
CA ASP A 348 -24.66 6.53 3.10
C ASP A 348 -24.96 5.03 3.14
N ALA A 349 -25.62 4.62 4.22
CA ALA A 349 -25.95 3.22 4.46
C ALA A 349 -26.92 2.67 3.39
N GLN A 350 -27.90 3.46 2.93
CA GLN A 350 -28.89 3.03 1.95
C GLN A 350 -28.26 2.79 0.58
N ALA A 351 -27.33 3.63 0.16
CA ALA A 351 -26.60 3.41 -1.09
C ALA A 351 -25.65 2.20 -0.98
N TYR A 352 -24.94 2.06 0.14
CA TYR A 352 -24.03 0.93 0.38
C TYR A 352 -24.77 -0.43 0.39
N GLU A 353 -25.95 -0.49 1.01
CA GLU A 353 -26.78 -1.70 1.12
C GLU A 353 -27.20 -2.28 -0.23
N LYS A 354 -27.21 -1.48 -1.30
CA LYS A 354 -27.49 -1.95 -2.66
C LYS A 354 -26.38 -2.84 -3.22
N SER A 355 -25.13 -2.57 -2.83
CA SER A 355 -23.94 -3.29 -3.29
C SER A 355 -23.44 -4.33 -2.28
N GLU A 356 -23.77 -4.15 -1.00
CA GLU A 356 -23.25 -4.97 0.10
C GLU A 356 -23.48 -6.49 -0.10
N PRO A 357 -24.67 -6.99 -0.52
CA PRO A 357 -24.88 -8.43 -0.66
C PRO A 357 -23.93 -9.09 -1.69
N ALA A 358 -23.76 -8.47 -2.85
CA ALA A 358 -22.88 -8.98 -3.91
C ALA A 358 -21.40 -8.92 -3.50
N LEU A 359 -21.00 -7.86 -2.78
CA LEU A 359 -19.67 -7.76 -2.20
C LEU A 359 -19.43 -8.90 -1.19
N ILE A 360 -20.34 -9.08 -0.24
CA ILE A 360 -20.23 -10.13 0.79
C ILE A 360 -20.17 -11.53 0.18
N GLU A 361 -21.00 -11.83 -0.81
CA GLU A 361 -20.98 -13.13 -1.49
C GLU A 361 -19.58 -13.47 -2.04
N LYS A 362 -18.93 -12.50 -2.69
CA LYS A 362 -17.58 -12.69 -3.25
C LYS A 362 -16.52 -12.85 -2.14
N LEU A 363 -16.64 -12.07 -1.06
CA LEU A 363 -15.73 -12.15 0.08
C LEU A 363 -15.85 -13.49 0.83
N LEU A 364 -17.07 -14.03 0.96
CA LEU A 364 -17.30 -15.34 1.55
C LEU A 364 -16.77 -16.48 0.65
N LYS A 365 -16.83 -16.32 -0.68
CA LYS A 365 -16.16 -17.27 -1.61
C LYS A 365 -14.64 -17.24 -1.47
N LEU A 366 -14.04 -16.05 -1.34
CA LEU A 366 -12.59 -15.95 -1.03
C LEU A 366 -12.27 -16.60 0.31
N ARG A 367 -13.08 -16.35 1.35
CA ARG A 367 -12.96 -16.98 2.67
C ARG A 367 -12.92 -18.50 2.54
N THR A 368 -13.89 -19.11 1.87
CA THR A 368 -13.93 -20.56 1.66
C THR A 368 -12.66 -21.08 1.01
N ARG A 369 -12.15 -20.41 -0.03
CA ARG A 369 -10.91 -20.84 -0.70
C ARG A 369 -9.68 -20.79 0.21
N LEU A 370 -9.63 -19.84 1.14
CA LEU A 370 -8.55 -19.75 2.12
C LEU A 370 -8.69 -20.85 3.19
N ILE A 371 -9.91 -21.19 3.60
CA ILE A 371 -10.18 -22.33 4.50
C ILE A 371 -9.76 -23.64 3.83
N ASP A 372 -10.18 -23.87 2.59
CA ASP A 372 -9.85 -25.08 1.81
C ASP A 372 -8.33 -25.23 1.58
N ALA A 373 -7.60 -24.11 1.59
CA ALA A 373 -6.15 -24.09 1.48
C ALA A 373 -5.40 -24.25 2.81
N ASP A 374 -6.13 -24.50 3.90
CA ASP A 374 -5.60 -24.63 5.27
C ASP A 374 -4.85 -23.37 5.72
N LEU A 375 -5.49 -22.21 5.55
CA LEU A 375 -4.92 -20.90 5.93
C LEU A 375 -5.69 -20.19 7.05
N GLY A 376 -6.65 -20.87 7.67
CA GLY A 376 -7.40 -20.37 8.82
C GLY A 376 -8.84 -20.88 8.88
N HIS A 377 -9.61 -20.28 9.78
CA HIS A 377 -10.99 -20.65 10.05
C HIS A 377 -11.94 -19.46 9.88
N GLY A 378 -13.16 -19.75 9.44
CA GLY A 378 -14.19 -18.73 9.23
C GLY A 378 -14.62 -18.05 10.53
N ILE A 379 -14.73 -16.72 10.49
CA ILE A 379 -15.30 -15.92 11.58
C ILE A 379 -16.80 -15.81 11.36
N GLN A 380 -17.58 -16.19 12.37
CA GLN A 380 -19.02 -15.95 12.41
C GLN A 380 -19.29 -14.52 12.89
N THR A 381 -20.22 -13.85 12.23
CA THR A 381 -20.72 -12.53 12.65
C THR A 381 -22.25 -12.57 12.76
N LYS A 382 -22.87 -11.46 13.15
CA LYS A 382 -24.34 -11.33 13.06
C LYS A 382 -24.87 -11.33 11.62
N TYR A 383 -24.00 -11.15 10.62
CA TYR A 383 -24.37 -11.02 9.22
C TYR A 383 -24.08 -12.27 8.37
N TRP A 384 -23.14 -13.13 8.80
CA TRP A 384 -22.82 -14.38 8.12
C TRP A 384 -22.40 -15.50 9.09
N GLY A 385 -22.71 -16.74 8.70
CA GLY A 385 -22.32 -17.95 9.42
C GLY A 385 -20.84 -18.29 9.30
N LYS A 386 -20.40 -19.35 10.00
CA LYS A 386 -19.02 -19.86 9.92
C LYS A 386 -18.62 -20.25 8.50
#